data_AF-A0AAD9TL12-F1
#
_entry.id   AF-A0AAD9TL12-F1
#
_cell.length_a   1.000
_cell.length_b   1.000
_cell.length_c   1.000
_cell.angle_alpha   90.00
_cell.angle_beta   90.00
_cell.angle_gamma   90.00
#
_symmetry.space_group_name_H-M   'P 1'
#
loop_
_entity.id
_entity.type
_entity.pdbx_description
1 polymer ?
#
loop_
_entity_poly.entity_id
_entity_poly.type
_entity_poly.pdbx_seq_one_letter_code
_entity_poly.pdbx_strand_id
1 'polypeptide(L)'
;MRFLLGNHVVRFSKVEFSLIIGLRFGVVPDTSMYVAVENGIHQRYFPGHDEVSLDDLRVVHTLGEFQRAYNAVKLCLIYMLNWILMGVNERLKIPVWQFRLVEDLNAFDAFPWGAHIYRHSIF
;
A
#
# COMPACT_ATOMS: atom_id res chain seq x y z
N MET A 1 -21.77 -5.95 5.55
CA MET A 1 -22.62 -5.03 4.76
C MET A 1 -23.48 -5.87 3.83
N ARG A 2 -24.64 -5.37 3.39
CA ARG A 2 -25.49 -6.04 2.39
C ARG A 2 -25.64 -5.13 1.19
N PHE A 3 -25.49 -5.69 0.00
CA PHE A 3 -25.56 -4.98 -1.27
C PHE A 3 -26.62 -5.63 -2.14
N LEU A 4 -27.39 -4.80 -2.87
CA LEU A 4 -28.30 -5.30 -3.89
C LEU A 4 -27.52 -5.42 -5.20
N LEU A 5 -27.40 -6.64 -5.72
CA LEU A 5 -26.69 -6.94 -6.96
C LEU A 5 -27.70 -7.58 -7.92
N GLY A 6 -28.23 -6.77 -8.83
CA GLY A 6 -29.45 -7.10 -9.57
C GLY A 6 -30.64 -7.26 -8.64
N ASN A 7 -31.26 -8.46 -8.62
CA ASN A 7 -32.38 -8.78 -7.74
C ASN A 7 -31.97 -9.57 -6.49
N HIS A 8 -30.67 -9.72 -6.23
CA HIS A 8 -30.16 -10.52 -5.11
C HIS A 8 -29.54 -9.63 -4.04
N VAL A 9 -29.88 -9.90 -2.77
CA VAL A 9 -29.20 -9.28 -1.63
C VAL A 9 -27.99 -10.13 -1.27
N VAL A 10 -26.80 -9.59 -1.56
CA VAL A 10 -25.52 -10.26 -1.28
C VAL A 10 -24.90 -9.70 -0.02
N ARG A 11 -24.35 -10.57 0.83
CA ARG A 11 -23.55 -10.14 1.98
C ARG A 11 -22.11 -9.95 1.53
N PHE A 12 -21.55 -8.79 1.84
CA PHE A 12 -20.13 -8.52 1.72
C PHE A 12 -19.61 -8.11 3.10
N SER A 13 -19.03 -9.07 3.79
CA SER A 13 -18.42 -8.92 5.11
C SER A 13 -16.91 -9.14 5.02
N LYS A 14 -16.22 -9.10 6.16
CA LYS A 14 -14.79 -9.41 6.26
C LYS A 14 -14.43 -10.74 5.60
N VAL A 15 -15.29 -11.74 5.72
CA VAL A 15 -15.06 -13.09 5.19
C VAL A 15 -15.05 -13.09 3.67
N GLU A 16 -16.08 -12.53 3.04
CA GLU A 16 -16.14 -12.47 1.58
C GLU A 16 -15.03 -11.57 1.02
N PHE A 17 -14.72 -10.45 1.69
CA PHE A 17 -13.59 -9.60 1.33
C PHE A 17 -12.26 -10.37 1.38
N SER A 18 -11.95 -11.06 2.49
CA SER A 18 -10.69 -11.78 2.65
C SER A 18 -10.52 -12.89 1.61
N LEU A 19 -11.61 -13.55 1.23
CA LEU A 19 -11.60 -14.59 0.18
C LEU A 19 -11.25 -14.02 -1.20
N ILE A 20 -11.70 -12.80 -1.52
CA ILE A 20 -11.48 -12.18 -2.84
C ILE A 20 -10.06 -11.62 -2.95
N ILE A 21 -9.62 -10.86 -1.95
CA ILE A 21 -8.31 -10.18 -2.00
C ILE A 21 -7.15 -11.11 -1.67
N GLY A 22 -7.39 -12.21 -0.92
CA GLY A 22 -6.36 -13.17 -0.56
C GLY A 22 -5.26 -12.64 0.36
N LEU A 23 -5.38 -11.41 0.87
CA LEU A 23 -4.39 -10.79 1.76
C LEU A 23 -4.66 -11.10 3.23
N ARG A 24 -3.59 -11.05 4.03
CA ARG A 24 -3.64 -11.39 5.47
C ARG A 24 -4.58 -10.48 6.25
N PHE A 25 -5.40 -11.10 7.09
CA PHE A 25 -6.21 -10.42 8.10
C PHE A 25 -5.58 -10.60 9.48
N GLY A 26 -5.67 -9.57 10.32
CA GLY A 26 -5.11 -9.59 11.66
C GLY A 26 -5.28 -8.25 12.39
N VAL A 27 -4.60 -8.11 13.52
CA VAL A 27 -4.52 -6.84 14.25
C VAL A 27 -3.55 -5.93 13.50
N VAL A 28 -4.07 -4.84 12.92
CA VAL A 28 -3.23 -3.81 12.28
C VAL A 28 -2.40 -3.14 13.37
N PRO A 29 -1.05 -3.21 13.29
CA PRO A 29 -0.18 -2.58 14.28
C PRO A 29 -0.27 -1.05 14.18
N ASP A 30 0.16 -0.36 15.23
CA ASP A 30 0.28 1.09 15.22
C ASP A 30 1.35 1.52 14.20
N THR A 31 0.92 2.23 13.15
CA THR A 31 1.82 2.61 12.07
C THR A 31 2.69 3.82 12.40
N SER A 32 2.42 4.54 13.48
CA SER A 32 3.19 5.73 13.89
C SER A 32 4.64 5.40 14.29
N MET A 33 4.92 4.15 14.66
CA MET A 33 6.25 3.69 15.05
C MET A 33 7.18 3.45 13.85
N TYR A 34 6.65 3.37 12.63
CA TYR A 34 7.44 3.14 11.42
C TYR A 34 7.93 4.46 10.83
N VAL A 35 9.13 4.86 11.25
CA VAL A 35 9.82 6.05 10.73
C VAL A 35 10.64 5.75 9.48
N ALA A 36 10.94 6.78 8.69
CA ALA A 36 11.82 6.67 7.53
C ALA A 36 13.19 6.09 7.91
N VAL A 37 13.78 5.32 7.00
CA VAL A 37 15.13 4.76 7.17
C VAL A 37 16.13 5.72 6.57
N GLU A 38 17.20 6.01 7.30
CA GLU A 38 18.33 6.74 6.75
C GLU A 38 18.91 6.00 5.55
N ASN A 39 19.13 6.73 4.45
CA ASN A 39 19.51 6.19 3.16
C ASN A 39 18.59 5.06 2.66
N GLY A 40 17.33 5.05 3.09
CA GLY A 40 16.29 4.13 2.63
C GLY A 40 15.71 4.53 1.27
N ILE A 41 14.76 3.75 0.79
CA ILE A 41 14.16 3.87 -0.54
C ILE A 41 13.45 5.22 -0.72
N HIS A 42 12.84 5.75 0.35
CA HIS A 42 12.26 7.09 0.33
C HIS A 42 13.32 8.15 0.01
N GLN A 43 14.40 8.21 0.79
CA GLN A 43 15.46 9.21 0.59
C GLN A 43 16.24 9.02 -0.71
N ARG A 44 16.42 7.77 -1.17
CA ARG A 44 17.15 7.47 -2.41
C ARG A 44 16.42 7.94 -3.67
N TYR A 45 15.10 7.81 -3.69
CA TYR A 45 14.29 8.10 -4.88
C TYR A 45 13.50 9.40 -4.79
N PHE A 46 13.34 9.94 -3.57
CA PHE A 46 12.63 11.19 -3.30
C PHE A 46 13.47 12.08 -2.35
N PRO A 47 14.71 12.44 -2.72
CA PRO A 47 15.55 13.27 -1.87
C PRO A 47 14.90 14.65 -1.66
N GLY A 48 14.87 15.12 -0.41
CA GLY A 48 14.31 16.43 -0.05
C GLY A 48 12.79 16.55 -0.12
N HIS A 49 12.06 15.46 -0.37
CA HIS A 49 10.61 15.43 -0.36
C HIS A 49 10.13 14.89 0.98
N ASP A 50 9.43 15.70 1.78
CA ASP A 50 8.80 15.24 3.03
C ASP A 50 7.54 14.41 2.76
N GLU A 51 6.92 14.64 1.61
CA GLU A 51 5.69 13.98 1.18
C GLU A 51 5.84 13.52 -0.25
N VAL A 52 5.49 12.25 -0.50
CA VAL A 52 5.57 11.62 -1.82
C VAL A 52 4.17 11.26 -2.27
N SER A 53 3.77 11.72 -3.45
CA SER A 53 2.49 11.37 -4.07
C SER A 53 2.60 10.09 -4.90
N LEU A 54 1.46 9.56 -5.32
CA LEU A 54 1.44 8.43 -6.23
C LEU A 54 1.93 8.81 -7.65
N ASP A 55 1.75 10.07 -8.06
CA ASP A 55 2.30 10.58 -9.31
C ASP A 55 3.83 10.62 -9.28
N ASP A 56 4.43 11.04 -8.15
CA ASP A 56 5.89 11.01 -7.98
C ASP A 56 6.45 9.59 -8.13
N LEU A 57 5.77 8.59 -7.54
CA LEU A 57 6.11 7.18 -7.76
C LEU A 57 5.98 6.76 -9.23
N ARG A 58 4.93 7.21 -9.91
CA ARG A 58 4.71 6.91 -11.33
C ARG A 58 5.83 7.48 -12.19
N VAL A 59 6.29 8.69 -11.91
CA VAL A 59 7.44 9.32 -12.60
C VAL A 59 8.70 8.48 -12.40
N VAL A 60 9.02 8.10 -11.16
CA VAL A 60 10.19 7.24 -10.87
C VAL A 60 10.11 5.90 -11.60
N HIS A 61 8.93 5.26 -11.63
CA HIS A 61 8.72 4.02 -12.39
C HIS A 61 8.90 4.20 -13.90
N THR A 62 8.42 5.31 -14.45
CA THR A 62 8.51 5.62 -15.89
C THR A 62 9.95 5.87 -16.32
N LEU A 63 10.74 6.53 -15.47
CA LEU A 63 12.17 6.74 -15.73
C LEU A 63 12.94 5.41 -15.71
N GLY A 64 12.55 4.47 -14.85
CA GLY A 64 13.15 3.13 -14.79
C GLY A 64 14.60 3.10 -14.28
N GLU A 65 15.10 4.23 -13.76
CA GLU A 65 16.48 4.39 -13.31
C GLU A 65 16.69 3.82 -11.89
N PHE A 66 16.50 2.51 -11.74
CA PHE A 66 16.65 1.87 -10.44
C PHE A 66 18.10 1.44 -10.20
N GLN A 67 18.70 1.92 -9.11
CA GLN A 67 20.02 1.48 -8.64
C GLN A 67 20.12 -0.05 -8.44
N ARG A 68 19.02 -0.72 -8.08
CA ARG A 68 18.92 -2.17 -7.90
C ARG A 68 17.55 -2.66 -8.34
N ALA A 69 17.49 -3.83 -8.98
CA ALA A 69 16.22 -4.45 -9.39
C ALA A 69 15.22 -4.59 -8.23
N TYR A 70 15.71 -4.91 -7.03
CA TYR A 70 14.85 -5.04 -5.85
C TYR A 70 14.24 -3.72 -5.39
N ASN A 71 14.87 -2.57 -5.67
CA ASN A 71 14.27 -1.27 -5.38
C ASN A 71 13.06 -1.02 -6.29
N ALA A 72 13.13 -1.46 -7.55
CA ALA A 72 11.99 -1.39 -8.47
C ALA A 72 10.80 -2.18 -7.91
N VAL A 73 11.04 -3.39 -7.40
CA VAL A 73 10.01 -4.23 -6.76
C VAL A 73 9.39 -3.51 -5.55
N LYS A 74 10.21 -2.98 -4.64
CA LYS A 74 9.75 -2.24 -3.45
C LYS A 74 8.84 -1.06 -3.83
N LEU A 75 9.26 -0.23 -4.79
CA LEU A 75 8.46 0.91 -5.27
C LEU A 75 7.21 0.45 -6.00
N CYS A 76 7.26 -0.68 -6.71
CA CYS A 76 6.10 -1.24 -7.40
C CYS A 76 5.05 -1.76 -6.40
N LEU A 77 5.48 -2.40 -5.32
CA LEU A 77 4.59 -2.84 -4.24
C LEU A 77 3.85 -1.66 -3.60
N ILE A 78 4.55 -0.56 -3.31
CA ILE A 78 3.91 0.67 -2.79
C ILE A 78 2.91 1.22 -3.82
N TYR A 79 3.30 1.30 -5.09
CA TYR A 79 2.43 1.81 -6.14
C TYR A 79 1.16 0.96 -6.29
N MET A 80 1.28 -0.37 -6.40
CA MET A 80 0.14 -1.29 -6.51
C MET A 80 -0.77 -1.24 -5.28
N LEU A 81 -0.18 -1.16 -4.08
CA LEU A 81 -0.93 -1.04 -2.84
C LEU A 81 -1.83 0.21 -2.85
N ASN A 82 -1.30 1.38 -3.20
CA ASN A 82 -2.06 2.62 -3.15
C ASN A 82 -3.01 2.78 -4.34
N TRP A 83 -2.55 2.44 -5.55
CA TRP A 83 -3.34 2.58 -6.78
C TRP A 83 -4.44 1.53 -6.90
N ILE A 84 -4.07 0.25 -6.81
CA ILE A 84 -4.97 -0.87 -7.14
C ILE A 84 -5.81 -1.22 -5.91
N LEU A 85 -5.17 -1.42 -4.76
CA LEU A 85 -5.86 -1.97 -3.60
C LEU A 85 -6.62 -0.91 -2.79
N MET A 86 -6.03 0.28 -2.64
CA MET A 86 -6.64 1.37 -1.89
C MET A 86 -7.46 2.32 -2.77
N GLY A 87 -7.34 2.24 -4.10
CA GLY A 87 -8.11 3.05 -5.05
C GLY A 87 -7.86 4.55 -4.91
N VAL A 88 -6.66 4.93 -4.48
CA VAL A 88 -6.34 6.30 -4.07
C VAL A 88 -6.06 7.18 -5.28
N ASN A 89 -6.54 8.43 -5.23
CA ASN A 89 -6.24 9.44 -6.26
C ASN A 89 -4.73 9.69 -6.38
N GLU A 90 -4.23 9.92 -7.59
CA GLU A 90 -2.81 10.16 -7.90
C GLU A 90 -2.15 11.26 -7.05
N ARG A 91 -2.94 12.25 -6.60
CA ARG A 91 -2.47 13.37 -5.77
C ARG A 91 -2.39 13.06 -4.27
N LEU A 92 -2.88 11.90 -3.82
CA LEU A 92 -2.81 11.58 -2.40
C LEU A 92 -1.38 11.24 -2.01
N LYS A 93 -1.03 11.68 -0.80
CA LYS A 93 0.27 11.46 -0.18
C LYS A 93 0.35 10.02 0.32
N ILE A 94 1.48 9.40 0.05
CA ILE A 94 1.79 8.06 0.49
C ILE A 94 2.40 8.13 1.87
N PRO A 95 1.84 7.40 2.86
CA PRO A 95 2.39 7.42 4.20
C PRO A 95 3.83 6.89 4.24
N VAL A 96 4.71 7.61 4.92
CA VAL A 96 6.13 7.26 5.10
C VAL A 96 6.33 5.83 5.66
N TRP A 97 5.42 5.37 6.52
CA TRP A 97 5.49 4.03 7.10
C TRP A 97 5.46 2.90 6.05
N GLN A 98 4.84 3.12 4.89
CA GLN A 98 4.84 2.13 3.81
C GLN A 98 6.24 1.99 3.19
N PHE A 99 6.96 3.11 3.03
CA PHE A 99 8.36 3.09 2.60
C PHE A 99 9.26 2.39 3.60
N ARG A 100 8.99 2.52 4.91
CA ARG A 100 9.70 1.76 5.95
C ARG A 100 9.41 0.26 5.84
N LEU A 101 8.16 -0.14 5.64
CA LEU A 101 7.81 -1.57 5.56
C LEU A 101 8.46 -2.26 4.38
N VAL A 102 8.48 -1.65 3.19
CA VAL A 102 9.11 -2.30 2.03
C VAL A 102 10.62 -2.45 2.15
N GLU A 103 11.28 -1.84 3.15
CA GLU A 103 12.69 -2.12 3.38
C GLU A 103 12.95 -3.57 3.79
N ASP A 104 11.98 -4.17 4.50
CA ASP A 104 11.93 -5.58 4.87
C ASP A 104 10.67 -6.22 4.25
N LEU A 105 10.83 -6.88 3.10
CA LEU A 105 9.69 -7.48 2.42
C LEU A 105 9.02 -8.60 3.24
N ASN A 106 9.72 -9.24 4.19
CA ASN A 106 9.05 -10.19 5.07
C ASN A 106 8.10 -9.47 6.03
N ALA A 107 8.49 -8.29 6.54
CA ALA A 107 7.62 -7.46 7.34
C ALA A 107 6.44 -6.91 6.52
N PHE A 108 6.70 -6.51 5.26
CA PHE A 108 5.64 -6.10 4.33
C PHE A 108 4.63 -7.23 4.09
N ASP A 109 5.07 -8.45 3.76
CA ASP A 109 4.20 -9.59 3.50
C ASP A 109 3.47 -10.10 4.74
N ALA A 110 4.08 -9.94 5.92
CA ALA A 110 3.47 -10.30 7.19
C ALA A 110 2.41 -9.28 7.66
N PHE A 111 2.48 -8.03 7.18
CA PHE A 111 1.54 -6.97 7.56
C PHE A 111 0.10 -7.38 7.18
N PRO A 112 -0.90 -7.10 8.04
CA PRO A 112 -2.28 -7.51 7.80
C PRO A 112 -2.99 -6.59 6.80
N TRP A 113 -2.48 -6.55 5.55
CA TRP A 113 -2.99 -5.69 4.47
C TRP A 113 -4.48 -5.88 4.23
N GLY A 114 -4.98 -7.10 4.28
CA GLY A 114 -6.41 -7.38 4.12
C GLY A 114 -7.26 -6.67 5.17
N ALA A 115 -6.82 -6.67 6.45
CA ALA A 115 -7.52 -5.95 7.50
C ALA A 115 -7.35 -4.43 7.39
N HIS A 116 -6.17 -3.95 6.96
CA HIS A 116 -5.89 -2.54 6.74
C HIS A 116 -6.77 -1.97 5.63
N ILE A 117 -6.75 -2.58 4.45
CA ILE A 117 -7.54 -2.16 3.28
C ILE A 117 -9.02 -2.26 3.60
N TYR A 118 -9.47 -3.38 4.19
CA TYR A 118 -10.87 -3.54 4.56
C TYR A 118 -11.35 -2.35 5.40
N ARG A 119 -10.61 -1.91 6.44
CA ARG A 119 -10.99 -0.73 7.25
C ARG A 119 -11.13 0.56 6.44
N HIS A 120 -10.33 0.74 5.39
CA HIS A 120 -10.39 1.93 4.53
C HIS A 120 -11.49 1.82 3.46
N SER A 121 -11.98 0.62 3.15
CA SER A 121 -13.04 0.39 2.16
C SER A 121 -14.47 0.42 2.72
N ILE A 122 -14.68 0.45 4.05
CA ILE A 122 -16.03 0.39 4.67
C ILE A 122 -16.63 1.76 5.04
N PHE A 123 -16.11 2.85 4.49
CA PHE A 123 -16.68 4.19 4.67
C PHE A 123 -17.07 4.78 3.32
#